data_AF-A0AAQ3N7T9-F1
#
_entry.id   AF-A0AAQ3N7T9-F1
#
_cell.length_a   1.000
_cell.length_b   1.000
_cell.length_c   1.000
_cell.angle_alpha   90.00
_cell.angle_beta   90.00
_cell.angle_gamma   90.00
#
_symmetry.space_group_name_H-M   'P 1'
#
loop_
_entity.id
_entity.type
_entity.pdbx_description
1 polymer ?
#
loop_
_entity_poly.entity_id
_entity_poly.type
_entity_poly.pdbx_seq_one_letter_code
_entity_poly.pdbx_strand_id
1 'polypeptide(L)'
;MKRKAVEAETLLWLLGKAGINPETTKISPDLTRVQTVELQQLLSIFGKVFNEPRDLPPVRNTVQWIMLTLDGYYQAFSRESMRVNGTTQAPVMNFAAETSLGVVIIRALNMVNRFFNTYLKLVDMDAAVFFHANVAMEWSILRIQILHNLTVFTVAALLILLPKGFVSSGLVGLFLSYALTLQESQVFWSRMYSMMSDHIISAERIKQFIHISPLFKGSIQTNLDPLDFYEDDEIWKALEKCQLKDRVGKLPRLLDSSVSDETRTIIRLQ
;
A
#
# COMPACT_ATOMS: atom_id res chain seq x y z
N MET A 1 -27.11 -17.35 -24.49
CA MET A 1 -27.37 -18.40 -23.47
C MET A 1 -26.15 -19.29 -23.17
N LYS A 2 -25.27 -19.61 -24.14
CA LYS A 2 -24.14 -20.55 -23.89
C LYS A 2 -22.98 -20.02 -23.02
N ARG A 3 -22.75 -18.70 -22.91
CA ARG A 3 -21.64 -18.15 -22.09
C ARG A 3 -21.86 -18.21 -20.57
N LYS A 4 -23.12 -18.11 -20.11
CA LYS A 4 -23.44 -18.18 -18.66
C LYS A 4 -23.30 -19.59 -18.08
N ALA A 5 -23.42 -20.63 -18.91
CA ALA A 5 -23.24 -22.02 -18.47
C ALA A 5 -21.77 -22.35 -18.20
N VAL A 6 -20.85 -21.79 -19.01
CA VAL A 6 -19.40 -22.00 -18.86
C VAL A 6 -18.87 -21.35 -17.58
N GLU A 7 -19.37 -20.17 -17.21
CA GLU A 7 -18.98 -19.50 -15.95
C GLU A 7 -19.40 -20.30 -14.71
N ALA A 8 -20.56 -20.97 -14.74
CA ALA A 8 -21.03 -21.78 -13.62
C ALA A 8 -20.20 -23.07 -13.43
N GLU A 9 -19.80 -23.73 -14.52
CA GLU A 9 -18.93 -24.92 -14.46
C GLU A 9 -17.50 -24.57 -14.00
N THR A 10 -17.01 -23.39 -14.36
CA THR A 10 -15.68 -22.91 -13.94
C THR A 10 -15.65 -22.61 -12.44
N LEU A 11 -16.74 -22.06 -11.88
CA LEU A 11 -16.86 -21.82 -10.44
C LEU A 11 -17.00 -23.13 -9.64
N LEU A 12 -17.72 -24.12 -10.16
CA LEU A 12 -17.81 -25.45 -9.55
C LEU A 12 -16.46 -26.18 -9.55
N TRP A 13 -15.69 -26.02 -10.62
CA TRP A 13 -14.33 -26.58 -10.71
C TRP A 13 -13.34 -25.93 -9.72
N LEU A 14 -13.42 -24.61 -9.54
CA LEU A 14 -12.58 -23.88 -8.58
C LEU A 14 -12.92 -24.22 -7.12
N LEU A 15 -14.22 -24.41 -6.81
CA LEU A 15 -14.67 -24.84 -5.48
C LEU A 15 -14.21 -26.27 -5.14
N GLY A 16 -14.17 -27.17 -6.11
CA GLY A 16 -13.62 -28.52 -5.92
C GLY A 16 -12.13 -28.55 -5.61
N LYS A 17 -11.35 -27.57 -6.09
CA LYS A 17 -9.91 -27.46 -5.83
C LYS A 17 -9.56 -26.92 -4.45
N ALA A 18 -10.51 -26.23 -3.79
CA ALA A 18 -10.34 -25.65 -2.46
C ALA A 18 -10.55 -26.66 -1.31
N GLY A 19 -10.75 -27.95 -1.61
CA GLY A 19 -10.89 -29.01 -0.59
C GLY A 19 -12.18 -28.95 0.23
N ILE A 20 -13.16 -28.13 -0.19
CA ILE A 20 -14.47 -28.04 0.44
C ILE A 20 -15.35 -29.13 -0.18
N ASN A 21 -15.48 -30.24 0.54
CA ASN A 21 -16.35 -31.35 0.16
C ASN A 21 -17.82 -30.88 0.21
N PRO A 22 -18.58 -30.87 -0.91
CA PRO A 22 -19.93 -30.31 -0.94
C PRO A 22 -20.96 -31.12 -0.13
N GLU A 23 -20.63 -32.34 0.31
CA GLU A 23 -21.55 -33.18 1.08
C GLU A 23 -21.56 -32.91 2.59
N THR A 24 -20.55 -32.23 3.15
CA THR A 24 -20.43 -32.01 4.61
C THR A 24 -20.97 -30.68 5.10
N THR A 25 -21.36 -29.77 4.20
CA THR A 25 -22.01 -28.50 4.58
C THR A 25 -23.48 -28.56 4.17
N LYS A 26 -24.31 -29.21 4.99
CA LYS A 26 -25.78 -29.14 4.88
C LYS A 26 -26.24 -27.72 5.22
N ILE A 27 -25.96 -26.76 4.34
CA ILE A 27 -26.67 -25.50 4.30
C ILE A 27 -27.99 -25.82 3.61
N SER A 28 -29.10 -25.63 4.33
CA SER A 28 -30.44 -25.96 3.85
C SER A 28 -30.66 -25.40 2.42
N PRO A 29 -31.05 -26.22 1.44
CA PRO A 29 -31.25 -25.80 0.05
C PRO A 29 -32.32 -24.69 -0.08
N ASP A 30 -33.20 -24.53 0.92
CA ASP A 30 -34.14 -23.42 0.97
C ASP A 30 -33.45 -22.08 1.30
N LEU A 31 -32.38 -22.07 2.10
CA LEU A 31 -31.69 -20.85 2.50
C LEU A 31 -30.88 -20.26 1.33
N THR A 32 -30.20 -21.11 0.57
CA THR A 32 -29.52 -20.72 -0.68
C THR A 32 -30.51 -20.30 -1.76
N ARG A 33 -31.71 -20.88 -1.80
CA ARG A 33 -32.77 -20.50 -2.75
C ARG A 33 -33.43 -19.17 -2.39
N VAL A 34 -33.64 -18.89 -1.11
CA VAL A 34 -34.13 -17.60 -0.62
C VAL A 34 -33.10 -16.49 -0.90
N GLN A 35 -31.82 -16.71 -0.56
CA GLN A 35 -30.75 -15.74 -0.83
C GLN A 35 -30.53 -15.47 -2.33
N THR A 36 -30.67 -16.49 -3.19
CA THR A 36 -30.56 -16.30 -4.65
C THR A 36 -31.76 -15.56 -5.25
N VAL A 37 -32.96 -15.75 -4.71
CA VAL A 37 -34.17 -14.99 -5.10
C VAL A 37 -34.08 -13.53 -4.61
N GLU A 38 -33.61 -13.29 -3.39
CA GLU A 38 -33.38 -11.93 -2.85
C GLU A 38 -32.31 -11.19 -3.65
N LEU A 39 -31.20 -11.84 -4.00
CA LEU A 39 -30.15 -11.26 -4.86
C LEU A 39 -30.66 -10.99 -6.28
N GLN A 40 -31.50 -11.86 -6.86
CA GLN A 40 -32.13 -11.61 -8.15
C GLN A 40 -33.16 -10.47 -8.08
N GLN A 41 -33.91 -10.35 -6.99
CA GLN A 41 -34.83 -9.24 -6.75
C GLN A 41 -34.07 -7.93 -6.55
N LEU A 42 -32.96 -7.94 -5.83
CA LEU A 42 -32.06 -6.79 -5.69
C LEU A 42 -31.43 -6.38 -7.02
N LEU A 43 -30.91 -7.33 -7.81
CA LEU A 43 -30.40 -7.05 -9.15
C LEU A 43 -31.49 -6.58 -10.11
N SER A 44 -32.74 -7.02 -9.92
CA SER A 44 -33.92 -6.56 -10.65
C SER A 44 -34.38 -5.17 -10.20
N ILE A 45 -34.26 -4.82 -8.91
CA ILE A 45 -34.55 -3.49 -8.37
C ILE A 45 -33.46 -2.52 -8.78
N PHE A 46 -32.18 -2.86 -8.59
CA PHE A 46 -31.04 -2.14 -9.14
C PHE A 46 -31.20 -2.00 -10.66
N GLY A 47 -31.57 -3.07 -11.36
CA GLY A 47 -31.86 -3.06 -12.79
C GLY A 47 -33.01 -2.12 -13.15
N LYS A 48 -34.13 -2.09 -12.43
CA LYS A 48 -35.27 -1.23 -12.74
C LYS A 48 -35.02 0.23 -12.35
N VAL A 49 -34.44 0.46 -11.18
CA VAL A 49 -34.02 1.79 -10.67
C VAL A 49 -32.88 2.38 -11.51
N PHE A 50 -32.03 1.56 -12.13
CA PHE A 50 -30.89 2.00 -12.94
C PHE A 50 -31.03 1.85 -14.45
N ASN A 51 -32.08 1.19 -14.95
CA ASN A 51 -32.33 0.96 -16.37
C ASN A 51 -33.66 1.55 -16.87
N GLU A 52 -34.38 2.34 -16.06
CA GLU A 52 -35.48 3.20 -16.52
C GLU A 52 -34.97 4.52 -17.13
N PRO A 53 -35.77 5.16 -18.02
CA PRO A 53 -35.30 5.74 -19.27
C PRO A 53 -34.39 6.94 -19.09
N ARG A 54 -33.70 7.25 -20.18
CA ARG A 54 -32.70 8.30 -20.43
C ARG A 54 -33.11 9.75 -20.05
N ASP A 55 -34.24 9.91 -19.36
CA ASP A 55 -34.98 11.15 -19.12
C ASP A 55 -34.94 11.61 -17.65
N LEU A 56 -34.33 10.83 -16.73
CA LEU A 56 -33.76 11.35 -15.48
C LEU A 56 -32.20 11.29 -15.47
N PRO A 57 -31.50 12.26 -16.09
CA PRO A 57 -30.05 12.45 -15.86
C PRO A 57 -29.80 13.87 -15.31
N PRO A 58 -29.10 14.10 -14.16
CA PRO A 58 -27.67 13.77 -14.01
C PRO A 58 -27.20 13.37 -12.58
N VAL A 59 -28.01 13.53 -11.52
CA VAL A 59 -27.51 13.61 -10.12
C VAL A 59 -26.79 12.34 -9.66
N ARG A 60 -27.31 11.15 -9.96
CA ARG A 60 -26.67 9.88 -9.54
C ARG A 60 -25.31 9.67 -10.21
N ASN A 61 -25.22 9.90 -11.52
CA ASN A 61 -23.95 9.75 -12.24
C ASN A 61 -22.97 10.84 -11.81
N THR A 62 -23.44 12.06 -11.53
CA THR A 62 -22.62 13.14 -10.99
C THR A 62 -22.13 12.81 -9.58
N VAL A 63 -22.97 12.30 -8.69
CA VAL A 63 -22.58 11.94 -7.31
C VAL A 63 -21.63 10.73 -7.31
N GLN A 64 -21.92 9.68 -8.08
CA GLN A 64 -21.02 8.54 -8.24
C GLN A 64 -19.66 8.97 -8.83
N TRP A 65 -19.67 9.86 -9.82
CA TRP A 65 -18.46 10.40 -10.41
C TRP A 65 -17.68 11.27 -9.41
N ILE A 66 -18.36 12.10 -8.62
CA ILE A 66 -17.76 12.88 -7.53
C ILE A 66 -17.12 11.95 -6.50
N MET A 67 -17.80 10.87 -6.10
CA MET A 67 -17.25 9.88 -5.15
C MET A 67 -15.99 9.21 -5.69
N LEU A 68 -16.00 8.76 -6.96
CA LEU A 68 -14.82 8.14 -7.59
C LEU A 68 -13.66 9.12 -7.74
N THR A 69 -13.96 10.37 -8.08
CA THR A 69 -12.95 11.44 -8.20
C THR A 69 -12.33 11.75 -6.85
N LEU A 70 -13.15 11.88 -5.80
CA LEU A 70 -12.69 12.09 -4.42
C LEU A 70 -11.86 10.92 -3.91
N ASP A 71 -12.27 9.68 -4.16
CA ASP A 71 -11.51 8.49 -3.76
C ASP A 71 -10.16 8.42 -4.49
N GLY A 72 -10.12 8.77 -5.78
CA GLY A 72 -8.88 8.87 -6.55
C GLY A 72 -7.91 9.95 -6.05
N TYR A 73 -8.42 11.15 -5.74
CA TYR A 73 -7.62 12.22 -5.12
C TYR A 73 -7.09 11.80 -3.74
N TYR A 74 -7.93 11.14 -2.95
CA TYR A 74 -7.54 10.67 -1.63
C TYR A 74 -6.46 9.59 -1.69
N GLN A 75 -6.56 8.64 -2.62
CA GLN A 75 -5.53 7.65 -2.84
C GLN A 75 -4.18 8.29 -3.19
N ALA A 76 -4.18 9.34 -4.00
CA ALA A 76 -2.96 10.09 -4.29
C ALA A 76 -2.37 10.72 -3.02
N PHE A 77 -3.22 11.28 -2.15
CA PHE A 77 -2.79 11.82 -0.87
C PHE A 77 -2.24 10.73 0.08
N SER A 78 -2.88 9.57 0.20
CA SER A 78 -2.39 8.45 1.03
C SER A 78 -0.99 8.00 0.62
N ARG A 79 -0.75 7.87 -0.69
CA ARG A 79 0.56 7.50 -1.24
C ARG A 79 1.64 8.54 -0.90
N GLU A 80 1.34 9.82 -1.05
CA GLU A 80 2.28 10.88 -0.66
C GLU A 80 2.52 10.92 0.85
N SER A 81 1.48 10.68 1.65
CA SER A 81 1.60 10.59 3.11
C SER A 81 2.53 9.44 3.53
N MET A 82 2.43 8.28 2.90
CA MET A 82 3.34 7.15 3.10
C MET A 82 4.78 7.47 2.71
N ARG A 83 4.98 8.28 1.67
CA ARG A 83 6.30 8.73 1.25
C ARG A 83 6.93 9.61 2.32
N VAL A 84 6.17 10.57 2.87
CA VAL A 84 6.63 11.44 3.96
C VAL A 84 6.91 10.63 5.23
N ASN A 85 6.03 9.68 5.60
CA ASN A 85 6.23 8.81 6.76
C ASN A 85 7.54 7.99 6.65
N GLY A 86 7.86 7.50 5.46
CA GLY A 86 9.14 6.82 5.23
C GLY A 86 10.36 7.73 5.41
N THR A 87 10.23 9.04 5.13
CA THR A 87 11.34 10.00 5.31
C THR A 87 11.54 10.46 6.75
N THR A 88 10.50 10.42 7.60
CA THR A 88 10.62 10.78 9.03
C THR A 88 11.08 9.60 9.88
N GLN A 89 10.68 8.39 9.51
CA GLN A 89 11.05 7.17 10.22
C GLN A 89 12.55 6.83 10.08
N ALA A 90 13.14 7.08 8.90
CA ALA A 90 14.55 6.74 8.64
C ALA A 90 15.56 7.49 9.54
N PRO A 91 15.47 8.82 9.74
CA PRO A 91 16.29 9.54 10.71
C PRO A 91 16.22 8.99 12.13
N VAL A 92 15.04 8.57 12.60
CA VAL A 92 14.86 7.98 13.93
C VAL A 92 15.66 6.68 14.05
N MET A 93 15.56 5.80 13.05
CA MET A 93 16.31 4.53 13.02
C MET A 93 17.82 4.76 12.93
N ASN A 94 18.26 5.66 12.05
CA ASN A 94 19.68 5.96 11.87
C ASN A 94 20.29 6.55 13.13
N PHE A 95 19.61 7.52 13.76
CA PHE A 95 20.07 8.13 15.01
C PHE A 95 20.15 7.10 16.15
N ALA A 96 19.18 6.19 16.23
CA ALA A 96 19.21 5.10 17.22
C ALA A 96 20.38 4.14 16.99
N ALA A 97 20.67 3.79 15.73
CA ALA A 97 21.80 2.94 15.36
C ALA A 97 23.15 3.61 15.69
N GLU A 98 23.34 4.87 15.31
CA GLU A 98 24.54 5.65 15.62
C GLU A 98 24.76 5.81 17.13
N THR A 99 23.69 6.09 17.87
CA THR A 99 23.73 6.22 19.33
C THR A 99 24.11 4.90 20.00
N SER A 100 23.62 3.77 19.48
CA SER A 100 23.97 2.43 19.98
C SER A 100 25.45 2.13 19.78
N LEU A 101 26.00 2.42 18.60
CA LEU A 101 27.42 2.23 18.30
C LEU A 101 28.31 3.18 19.12
N GLY A 102 27.88 4.43 19.34
CA GLY A 102 28.62 5.47 20.06
C GLY A 102 28.36 5.55 21.58
N VAL A 103 27.60 4.62 22.16
CA VAL A 103 27.07 4.76 23.53
C VAL A 103 28.15 4.96 24.60
N VAL A 104 29.31 4.34 24.44
CA VAL A 104 30.45 4.45 25.36
C VAL A 104 30.99 5.87 25.38
N ILE A 105 31.14 6.49 24.21
CA ILE A 105 31.65 7.87 24.05
C ILE A 105 30.64 8.87 24.63
N ILE A 106 29.35 8.68 24.35
CA ILE A 106 28.28 9.55 24.85
C ILE A 106 28.25 9.57 26.39
N ARG A 107 28.44 8.40 27.02
CA ARG A 107 28.55 8.28 28.48
C ARG A 107 29.83 8.90 29.01
N ALA A 108 30.97 8.63 28.37
CA ALA A 108 32.27 9.17 28.78
C ALA A 108 32.31 10.72 28.74
N LEU A 109 31.62 11.33 27.78
CA LEU A 109 31.51 12.79 27.64
C LEU A 109 30.33 13.41 28.42
N ASN A 110 29.56 12.61 29.17
CA ASN A 110 28.38 13.07 29.91
C ASN A 110 27.33 13.81 29.04
N MET A 111 27.16 13.38 27.78
CA MET A 111 26.28 14.03 26.79
C MET A 111 24.92 13.34 26.62
N VAL A 112 24.57 12.41 27.51
CA VAL A 112 23.37 11.56 27.42
C VAL A 112 22.09 12.39 27.27
N ASN A 113 21.90 13.43 28.10
CA ASN A 113 20.69 14.26 28.07
C ASN A 113 20.52 15.01 26.74
N ARG A 114 21.62 15.46 26.12
CA ARG A 114 21.56 16.13 24.81
C ARG A 114 21.09 15.15 23.73
N PHE A 115 21.67 13.96 23.67
CA PHE A 115 21.29 12.94 22.70
C PHE A 115 19.85 12.47 22.91
N PHE A 116 19.43 12.32 24.17
CA PHE A 116 18.05 11.95 24.50
C PHE A 116 17.04 13.02 24.05
N ASN A 117 17.31 14.30 24.30
CA ASN A 117 16.45 15.39 23.83
C ASN A 117 16.39 15.49 22.30
N THR A 118 17.50 15.22 21.60
CA THR A 118 17.50 15.15 20.13
C THR A 118 16.67 13.97 19.63
N TYR A 119 16.79 12.80 20.25
CA TYR A 119 16.00 11.62 19.92
C TYR A 119 14.49 11.89 20.10
N LEU A 120 14.10 12.48 21.23
CA LEU A 120 12.70 12.84 21.47
C LEU A 120 12.14 13.76 20.40
N LYS A 121 12.90 14.78 19.96
CA LYS A 121 12.47 15.66 18.86
C LYS A 121 12.23 14.92 17.55
N LEU A 122 13.07 13.93 17.23
CA LEU A 122 12.92 13.09 16.04
C LEU A 122 11.67 12.21 16.13
N VAL A 123 11.44 11.61 17.30
CA VAL A 123 10.24 10.79 17.57
C VAL A 123 8.97 11.63 17.54
N ASP A 124 8.97 12.82 18.16
CA ASP A 124 7.83 13.73 18.18
C ASP A 124 7.48 14.20 16.76
N MET A 125 8.48 14.48 15.94
CA MET A 125 8.29 14.83 14.53
C MET A 125 7.65 13.69 13.74
N ASP A 126 8.13 12.46 13.92
CA ASP A 126 7.57 11.27 13.27
C ASP A 126 6.13 11.00 13.72
N ALA A 127 5.87 11.07 15.03
CA ALA A 127 4.54 10.91 15.61
C ALA A 127 3.55 11.98 15.13
N ALA A 128 3.99 13.25 15.01
CA ALA A 128 3.15 14.34 14.52
C ALA A 128 2.74 14.12 13.04
N VAL A 129 3.69 13.73 12.19
CA VAL A 129 3.41 13.41 10.78
C VAL A 129 2.44 12.24 10.68
N PHE A 130 2.67 11.17 11.44
CA PHE A 130 1.77 10.02 11.49
C PHE A 130 0.37 10.41 11.98
N PHE A 131 0.26 11.26 13.00
CA PHE A 131 -1.03 11.73 13.50
C PHE A 131 -1.78 12.54 12.43
N HIS A 132 -1.12 13.51 11.80
CA HIS A 132 -1.73 14.32 10.73
C HIS A 132 -2.16 13.47 9.53
N ALA A 133 -1.38 12.46 9.16
CA ALA A 133 -1.72 11.50 8.12
C ALA A 133 -3.02 10.75 8.44
N ASN A 134 -3.14 10.22 9.67
CA ASN A 134 -4.33 9.51 10.11
C ASN A 134 -5.55 10.42 10.20
N VAL A 135 -5.39 11.65 10.71
CA VAL A 135 -6.49 12.62 10.76
C VAL A 135 -6.98 12.97 9.35
N ALA A 136 -6.07 13.15 8.39
CA ALA A 136 -6.43 13.41 7.00
C ALA A 136 -7.11 12.20 6.33
N MET A 137 -6.70 10.97 6.68
CA MET A 137 -7.38 9.74 6.28
C MET A 137 -8.82 9.70 6.79
N GLU A 138 -9.02 9.86 8.09
CA GLU A 138 -10.35 9.84 8.70
C GLU A 138 -11.24 10.97 8.14
N TRP A 139 -10.66 12.15 7.90
CA TRP A 139 -11.38 13.27 7.29
C TRP A 139 -11.94 12.95 5.90
N SER A 140 -11.18 12.23 5.08
CA SER A 140 -11.65 11.79 3.77
C SER A 140 -12.77 10.76 3.87
N ILE A 141 -12.61 9.78 4.76
CA ILE A 141 -13.62 8.75 5.03
C ILE A 141 -14.94 9.40 5.47
N LEU A 142 -14.90 10.39 6.36
CA LEU A 142 -16.08 11.14 6.79
C LEU A 142 -16.79 11.82 5.62
N ARG A 143 -16.06 12.47 4.70
CA ARG A 143 -16.67 13.11 3.52
C ARG A 143 -17.35 12.12 2.59
N ILE A 144 -16.71 10.97 2.34
CA ILE A 144 -17.30 9.91 1.51
C ILE A 144 -18.56 9.34 2.18
N GLN A 145 -18.54 9.13 3.49
CA GLN A 145 -19.71 8.69 4.25
C GLN A 145 -20.87 9.69 4.21
N ILE A 146 -20.59 10.99 4.35
CA ILE A 146 -21.61 12.04 4.27
C ILE A 146 -22.28 12.06 2.88
N LEU A 147 -21.48 11.96 1.80
CA LEU A 147 -22.02 11.90 0.43
C LEU A 147 -22.86 10.64 0.19
N HIS A 148 -22.42 9.50 0.74
CA HIS A 148 -23.16 8.24 0.65
C HIS A 148 -24.50 8.32 1.41
N ASN A 149 -24.47 8.81 2.65
CA ASN A 149 -25.67 9.04 3.47
C ASN A 149 -26.65 9.97 2.78
N LEU A 150 -26.16 11.05 2.16
CA LEU A 150 -27.00 11.96 1.39
C LEU A 150 -27.68 11.24 0.21
N THR A 151 -26.94 10.36 -0.47
CA THR A 151 -27.48 9.56 -1.58
C THR A 151 -28.59 8.62 -1.09
N VAL A 152 -28.34 7.86 -0.02
CA VAL A 152 -29.35 6.96 0.57
C VAL A 152 -30.59 7.72 1.03
N PHE A 153 -30.40 8.89 1.65
CA PHE A 153 -31.49 9.77 2.05
C PHE A 153 -32.34 10.24 0.86
N THR A 154 -31.69 10.69 -0.23
CA THR A 154 -32.42 11.11 -1.43
C THR A 154 -33.20 9.97 -2.08
N VAL A 155 -32.64 8.75 -2.12
CA VAL A 155 -33.33 7.57 -2.65
C VAL A 155 -34.51 7.19 -1.76
N ALA A 156 -34.34 7.21 -0.44
CA ALA A 156 -35.43 6.95 0.50
C ALA A 156 -36.57 7.98 0.35
N ALA A 157 -36.25 9.27 0.21
CA ALA A 157 -37.24 10.33 -0.02
C ALA A 157 -37.98 10.14 -1.36
N LEU A 158 -37.26 9.79 -2.44
CA LEU A 158 -37.86 9.48 -3.74
C LEU A 158 -38.81 8.28 -3.66
N LEU A 159 -38.44 7.23 -2.93
CA LEU A 159 -39.28 6.04 -2.75
C LEU A 159 -40.59 6.36 -1.99
N ILE A 160 -40.58 7.34 -1.09
CA ILE A 160 -41.80 7.80 -0.38
C ILE A 160 -42.69 8.65 -1.29
N LEU A 161 -42.10 9.43 -2.20
CA LEU A 161 -42.83 10.32 -3.12
C LEU A 161 -43.49 9.57 -4.29
N LEU A 162 -43.15 8.31 -4.53
CA LEU A 162 -43.73 7.52 -5.62
C LEU A 162 -45.22 7.16 -5.35
N PRO A 163 -46.06 7.10 -6.41
CA PRO A 163 -47.46 6.73 -6.27
C PRO A 163 -47.64 5.34 -5.63
N LYS A 164 -48.68 5.20 -4.79
CA LYS A 164 -49.05 3.92 -4.15
C LYS A 164 -49.23 2.83 -5.21
N GLY A 165 -48.42 1.78 -5.16
CA GLY A 165 -48.52 0.60 -6.04
C GLY A 165 -47.29 0.27 -6.87
N PHE A 166 -46.27 1.16 -6.93
CA PHE A 166 -45.07 0.91 -7.73
C PHE A 166 -44.07 -0.07 -7.07
N VAL A 167 -43.93 0.00 -5.73
CA VAL A 167 -42.98 -0.82 -4.97
C VAL A 167 -43.64 -1.32 -3.68
N SER A 168 -43.44 -2.60 -3.34
CA SER A 168 -43.88 -3.17 -2.06
C SER A 168 -43.13 -2.52 -0.89
N SER A 169 -43.83 -2.15 0.18
CA SER A 169 -43.23 -1.54 1.37
C SER A 169 -42.13 -2.41 2.01
N GLY A 170 -42.27 -3.74 1.94
CA GLY A 170 -41.24 -4.67 2.39
C GLY A 170 -39.95 -4.60 1.55
N LEU A 171 -40.06 -4.37 0.24
CA LEU A 171 -38.89 -4.23 -0.65
C LEU A 171 -38.14 -2.93 -0.41
N VAL A 172 -38.84 -1.83 -0.05
CA VAL A 172 -38.20 -0.56 0.32
C VAL A 172 -37.36 -0.73 1.60
N GLY A 173 -37.89 -1.44 2.60
CA GLY A 173 -37.16 -1.73 3.84
C GLY A 173 -35.94 -2.64 3.63
N LEU A 174 -36.05 -3.63 2.74
CA LEU A 174 -34.92 -4.46 2.33
C LEU A 174 -33.86 -3.64 1.61
N PHE A 175 -34.25 -2.84 0.61
CA PHE A 175 -33.32 -1.98 -0.13
C PHE A 175 -32.53 -1.05 0.79
N LEU A 176 -33.21 -0.41 1.75
CA LEU A 176 -32.56 0.49 2.71
C LEU A 176 -31.58 -0.26 3.63
N SER A 177 -31.96 -1.45 4.12
CA SER A 177 -31.09 -2.29 4.94
C SER A 177 -29.82 -2.72 4.17
N TYR A 178 -29.98 -3.09 2.90
CA TYR A 178 -28.83 -3.43 2.05
C TYR A 178 -27.96 -2.21 1.72
N ALA A 179 -28.56 -1.03 1.51
CA ALA A 179 -27.80 0.20 1.27
C ALA A 179 -26.91 0.56 2.47
N LEU A 180 -27.43 0.44 3.69
CA LEU A 180 -26.67 0.73 4.93
C LEU A 180 -25.56 -0.30 5.20
N THR A 181 -25.82 -1.59 4.99
CA THR A 181 -24.78 -2.62 5.14
C THR A 181 -23.68 -2.49 4.07
N LEU A 182 -24.03 -2.08 2.86
CA LEU A 182 -23.07 -1.79 1.81
C LEU A 182 -22.14 -0.62 2.18
N GLN A 183 -22.66 0.39 2.87
CA GLN A 183 -21.87 1.53 3.34
C GLN A 183 -20.73 1.12 4.28
N GLU A 184 -21.00 0.26 5.27
CA GLU A 184 -19.97 -0.25 6.18
C GLU A 184 -18.90 -1.04 5.43
N SER A 185 -19.33 -1.86 4.47
CA SER A 185 -18.41 -2.63 3.64
C SER A 185 -17.53 -1.74 2.75
N GLN A 186 -18.06 -0.62 2.25
CA GLN A 186 -17.32 0.31 1.39
C GLN A 186 -16.16 0.96 2.16
N VAL A 187 -16.38 1.33 3.43
CA VAL A 187 -15.33 1.90 4.29
C VAL A 187 -14.22 0.88 4.55
N PHE A 188 -14.59 -0.38 4.80
CA PHE A 188 -13.64 -1.47 4.96
C PHE A 188 -12.78 -1.68 3.70
N TRP A 189 -13.42 -1.73 2.53
CA TRP A 189 -12.71 -1.89 1.25
C TRP A 189 -11.79 -0.70 0.94
N SER A 190 -12.22 0.53 1.21
CA SER A 190 -11.38 1.73 1.04
C SER A 190 -10.12 1.67 1.91
N ARG A 191 -10.26 1.25 3.18
CA ARG A 191 -9.10 1.04 4.08
C ARG A 191 -8.18 -0.09 3.62
N MET A 192 -8.75 -1.23 3.18
CA MET A 192 -7.97 -2.35 2.65
C MET A 192 -7.20 -1.97 1.39
N TYR A 193 -7.81 -1.19 0.50
CA TYR A 193 -7.15 -0.72 -0.72
C TYR A 193 -6.01 0.25 -0.39
N SER A 194 -6.22 1.17 0.58
CA SER A 194 -5.17 2.06 1.08
C SER A 194 -3.98 1.27 1.64
N MET A 195 -4.25 0.30 2.53
CA MET A 195 -3.21 -0.55 3.12
C MET A 195 -2.44 -1.36 2.07
N MET A 196 -3.13 -1.87 1.04
CA MET A 196 -2.49 -2.56 -0.07
C MET A 196 -1.58 -1.63 -0.87
N SER A 197 -2.05 -0.42 -1.20
CA SER A 197 -1.26 0.60 -1.89
C SER A 197 0.00 0.96 -1.10
N ASP A 198 -0.12 1.05 0.22
CA ASP A 198 0.97 1.37 1.13
C ASP A 198 2.04 0.25 1.13
N HIS A 199 1.62 -1.02 1.10
CA HIS A 199 2.52 -2.17 0.98
C HIS A 199 3.20 -2.27 -0.39
N ILE A 200 2.49 -1.91 -1.48
CA ILE A 200 3.07 -1.89 -2.84
C ILE A 200 4.24 -0.91 -2.91
N ILE A 201 4.12 0.29 -2.31
CA ILE A 201 5.22 1.27 -2.26
C ILE A 201 6.44 0.70 -1.53
N SER A 202 6.25 -0.12 -0.49
CA SER A 202 7.36 -0.81 0.17
C SER A 202 8.07 -1.80 -0.76
N ALA A 203 7.32 -2.56 -1.55
CA ALA A 203 7.88 -3.50 -2.52
C ALA A 203 8.61 -2.77 -3.67
N GLU A 204 8.08 -1.63 -4.13
CA GLU A 204 8.74 -0.77 -5.11
C GLU A 204 10.09 -0.26 -4.61
N ARG A 205 10.18 0.14 -3.33
CA ARG A 205 11.46 0.53 -2.71
C ARG A 205 12.48 -0.60 -2.70
N ILE A 206 12.08 -1.82 -2.35
CA ILE A 206 12.98 -2.99 -2.41
C ILE A 206 13.46 -3.22 -3.84
N LYS A 207 12.57 -3.13 -4.83
CA LYS A 207 12.94 -3.23 -6.25
C LYS A 207 13.95 -2.16 -6.66
N GLN A 208 13.80 -0.93 -6.17
CA GLN A 208 14.78 0.14 -6.39
C GLN A 208 16.14 -0.21 -5.78
N PHE A 209 16.18 -0.71 -4.54
CA PHE A 209 17.43 -1.13 -3.90
C PHE A 209 18.14 -2.27 -4.63
N ILE A 210 17.41 -3.21 -5.23
CA ILE A 210 18.01 -4.31 -6.02
C ILE A 210 18.74 -3.77 -7.26
N HIS A 211 18.28 -2.64 -7.82
CA HIS A 211 18.89 -2.06 -9.01
C HIS A 211 20.06 -1.12 -8.71
N ILE A 212 20.25 -0.72 -7.45
CA ILE A 212 21.43 0.04 -7.05
C ILE A 212 22.61 -0.92 -7.07
N SER A 213 23.56 -0.70 -7.99
CA SER A 213 24.81 -1.45 -8.02
C SER A 213 25.50 -1.33 -6.66
N PRO A 214 25.85 -2.44 -6.00
CA PRO A 214 26.59 -2.38 -4.74
C PRO A 214 27.95 -1.73 -5.01
N LEU A 215 28.19 -0.55 -4.44
CA LEU A 215 29.55 -0.07 -4.27
C LEU A 215 30.26 -1.12 -3.40
N PHE A 216 31.38 -1.67 -3.87
CA PHE A 216 32.23 -2.63 -3.16
C PHE A 216 31.82 -4.11 -3.19
N LYS A 217 31.21 -4.58 -4.28
CA LYS A 217 31.24 -6.02 -4.63
C LYS A 217 31.83 -6.24 -6.01
N GLY A 218 33.02 -6.83 -6.06
CA GLY A 218 33.78 -7.04 -7.29
C GLY A 218 35.28 -6.95 -7.04
N SER A 219 36.07 -7.04 -8.10
CA SER A 219 37.51 -6.78 -8.01
C SER A 219 37.80 -5.30 -7.71
N ILE A 220 38.99 -4.99 -7.20
CA ILE A 220 39.45 -3.60 -7.03
C ILE A 220 39.37 -2.85 -8.37
N GLN A 221 39.69 -3.51 -9.48
CA GLN A 221 39.56 -2.97 -10.84
C GLN A 221 38.12 -2.53 -11.14
N THR A 222 37.14 -3.43 -11.01
CA THR A 222 35.72 -3.14 -11.30
C THR A 222 35.10 -2.07 -10.40
N ASN A 223 35.67 -1.80 -9.22
CA ASN A 223 35.23 -0.71 -8.34
C ASN A 223 35.87 0.64 -8.68
N LEU A 224 37.09 0.64 -9.23
CA LEU A 224 37.81 1.85 -9.65
C LEU A 224 37.41 2.27 -11.06
N ASP A 225 37.14 1.30 -11.92
CA ASP A 225 36.65 1.49 -13.27
C ASP A 225 35.51 0.51 -13.58
N PRO A 226 34.26 0.87 -13.25
CA PRO A 226 33.10 0.03 -13.51
C PRO A 226 32.69 -0.04 -14.98
N LEU A 227 33.28 0.79 -15.86
CA LEU A 227 32.94 0.88 -17.29
C LEU A 227 34.08 0.44 -18.22
N ASP A 228 35.21 0.01 -17.65
CA ASP A 228 36.39 -0.50 -18.39
C ASP A 228 36.90 0.49 -19.44
N PHE A 229 36.97 1.77 -19.06
CA PHE A 229 37.45 2.86 -19.92
C PHE A 229 38.94 3.17 -19.76
N TYR A 230 39.58 2.66 -18.70
CA TYR A 230 40.95 2.98 -18.32
C TYR A 230 41.83 1.73 -18.29
N GLU A 231 43.04 1.88 -18.83
CA GLU A 231 44.06 0.82 -18.79
C GLU A 231 44.62 0.64 -17.37
N ASP A 232 45.09 -0.56 -17.06
CA ASP A 232 45.61 -0.91 -15.73
C ASP A 232 46.71 0.05 -15.23
N ASP A 233 47.54 0.58 -16.13
CA ASP A 233 48.59 1.55 -15.79
C ASP A 233 48.03 2.88 -15.26
N GLU A 234 46.89 3.32 -15.80
CA GLU A 234 46.20 4.54 -15.34
C GLU A 234 45.53 4.30 -13.98
N ILE A 235 44.99 3.10 -13.77
CA ILE A 235 44.43 2.66 -12.49
C ILE A 235 45.53 2.59 -11.42
N TRP A 236 46.69 2.04 -11.73
CA TRP A 236 47.84 2.01 -10.81
C TRP A 236 48.39 3.40 -10.49
N LYS A 237 48.37 4.33 -11.45
CA LYS A 237 48.77 5.73 -11.23
C LYS A 237 47.76 6.47 -10.33
N ALA A 238 46.48 6.17 -10.44
CA ALA A 238 45.46 6.67 -9.52
C ALA A 238 45.65 6.09 -8.10
N LEU A 239 45.92 4.77 -7.99
CA LEU A 239 46.24 4.12 -6.72
C LEU A 239 47.51 4.66 -6.05
N GLU A 240 48.50 5.08 -6.83
CA GLU A 240 49.72 5.72 -6.34
C GLU A 240 49.44 7.10 -5.74
N LYS A 241 48.63 7.92 -6.42
CA LYS A 241 48.18 9.23 -5.90
C LYS A 241 47.35 9.10 -4.62
N CYS A 242 46.60 8.01 -4.48
CA CYS A 242 45.80 7.70 -3.30
C CYS A 242 46.59 6.96 -2.20
N GLN A 243 47.90 6.73 -2.37
CA GLN A 243 48.75 5.98 -1.42
C GLN A 243 48.27 4.54 -1.14
N LEU A 244 47.49 3.96 -2.04
CA LEU A 244 46.96 2.60 -1.93
C LEU A 244 47.76 1.58 -2.73
N LYS A 245 48.66 2.01 -3.63
CA LYS A 245 49.49 1.16 -4.49
C LYS A 245 50.27 0.10 -3.70
N ASP A 246 50.92 0.46 -2.60
CA ASP A 246 51.69 -0.48 -1.77
C ASP A 246 50.81 -1.49 -1.03
N ARG A 247 49.56 -1.12 -0.72
CA ARG A 247 48.61 -2.01 -0.03
C ARG A 247 47.98 -3.00 -1.01
N VAL A 248 47.59 -2.52 -2.19
CA VAL A 248 47.03 -3.34 -3.27
C VAL A 248 48.10 -4.27 -3.87
N GLY A 249 49.36 -3.80 -3.97
CA GLY A 249 50.50 -4.60 -4.41
C GLY A 249 50.84 -5.78 -3.51
N LYS A 250 50.42 -5.76 -2.24
CA LYS A 250 50.58 -6.86 -1.27
C LYS A 250 49.46 -7.89 -1.32
N LEU A 251 48.39 -7.64 -2.08
CA LEU A 251 47.26 -8.55 -2.18
C LEU A 251 47.57 -9.70 -3.16
N PRO A 252 47.12 -10.94 -2.87
CA PRO A 252 47.47 -12.13 -3.65
C PRO A 252 46.92 -12.12 -5.08
N ARG A 253 45.96 -11.23 -5.39
CA ARG A 253 45.36 -11.07 -6.73
C ARG A 253 45.43 -9.62 -7.24
N LEU A 254 46.23 -8.74 -6.62
CA LEU A 254 46.42 -7.36 -7.08
C LEU A 254 45.08 -6.65 -7.36
N LEU A 255 44.86 -6.14 -8.59
CA LEU A 255 43.63 -5.47 -9.03
C LEU A 255 42.41 -6.40 -9.09
N ASP A 256 42.61 -7.71 -9.24
CA ASP A 256 41.56 -8.74 -9.28
C ASP A 256 41.13 -9.22 -7.89
N SER A 257 41.72 -8.68 -6.83
CA SER A 257 41.32 -9.04 -5.48
C SER A 257 39.88 -8.57 -5.21
N SER A 258 39.04 -9.49 -4.75
CA SER A 258 37.63 -9.20 -4.45
C SER A 258 37.53 -8.36 -3.17
N VAL A 259 36.83 -7.23 -3.28
CA VAL A 259 36.43 -6.44 -2.13
C VAL A 259 35.07 -6.96 -1.67
N SER A 260 34.96 -7.37 -0.40
CA SER A 260 33.70 -7.75 0.22
C SER A 260 33.29 -6.74 1.30
N ASP A 261 31.97 -6.58 1.48
CA ASP A 261 31.32 -5.70 2.47
C ASP A 261 31.74 -5.92 3.93
N GLU A 262 32.48 -7.00 4.22
CA GLU A 262 33.15 -7.11 5.50
C GLU A 262 34.25 -6.06 5.53
N THR A 263 33.90 -4.91 6.12
CA THR A 263 34.73 -3.74 6.48
C THR A 263 36.04 -4.10 7.23
N ARG A 264 36.33 -5.39 7.42
CA ARG A 264 37.49 -5.97 8.08
C ARG A 264 38.67 -6.25 7.16
N THR A 265 38.52 -6.40 5.85
CA THR A 265 39.65 -6.85 5.01
C THR A 265 40.63 -5.73 4.67
N ILE A 266 40.16 -4.49 4.50
CA ILE A 266 41.02 -3.34 4.14
C ILE A 266 41.51 -2.56 5.38
N ILE A 267 40.82 -2.67 6.52
CA ILE A 267 41.15 -1.92 7.75
C ILE A 267 42.05 -2.73 8.71
N ARG A 268 42.15 -4.07 8.61
CA ARG A 268 43.01 -4.90 9.49
C ARG A 268 44.53 -4.82 9.23
N LEU A 269 45.00 -3.88 8.40
CA LEU A 269 46.43 -3.59 8.23
C LEU A 269 46.80 -2.24 8.87
N GLN A 270 46.26 -1.97 10.07
CA GLN A 270 46.78 -1.04 11.08
C GLN A 270 47.03 -1.83 12.35
#